data_AF-A0A933E1G9-F1
#
_entry.id   AF-A0A933E1G9-F1
#
_cell.length_a   1.000
_cell.length_b   1.000
_cell.length_c   1.000
_cell.angle_alpha   90.00
_cell.angle_beta   90.00
_cell.angle_gamma   90.00
#
_symmetry.space_group_name_H-M   'P 1'
#
loop_
_entity.id
_entity.type
_entity.pdbx_description
1 polymer ?
#
loop_
_entity_poly.entity_id
_entity_poly.type
_entity_poly.pdbx_seq_one_letter_code
_entity_poly.pdbx_strand_id
1 'polypeptide(L)'
;MRNKPATVSLKLPPEFIELCERDLVTPETVLRGFIADLCSLHNYAERPRDDGYQTNGSMESWLAFTYYQRVGYRQKAGAAKPRVPSPPQSDRPMMHVYRRAKGGDTWHFCRNCSKWPTKNYDERQYKRLPRSGQLCNECRSGEANNHCQKR
;
A
#
# COMPACT_ATOMS: atom_id res chain seq x y z
N MET A 1 34.03 -13.93 16.44
CA MET A 1 33.29 -13.10 17.42
C MET A 1 31.81 -13.39 17.26
N ARG A 2 31.12 -13.94 18.27
CA ARG A 2 29.67 -14.12 18.22
C ARG A 2 29.03 -12.74 18.38
N ASN A 3 28.45 -12.20 17.31
CA ASN A 3 27.76 -10.92 17.37
C ASN A 3 26.53 -11.08 18.26
N LYS A 4 26.48 -10.34 19.37
CA LYS A 4 25.34 -10.34 20.28
C LYS A 4 24.12 -9.72 19.56
N PRO A 5 22.91 -10.26 19.72
CA PRO A 5 21.73 -9.65 19.12
C PRO A 5 21.52 -8.23 19.67
N ALA A 6 21.16 -7.29 18.78
CA ALA A 6 20.82 -5.92 19.13
C ALA A 6 19.29 -5.76 19.20
N THR A 7 18.80 -5.02 20.19
CA THR A 7 17.38 -4.70 20.34
C THR A 7 17.11 -3.26 19.93
N VAL A 8 16.05 -3.04 19.14
CA VAL A 8 15.59 -1.71 18.71
C VAL A 8 14.16 -1.51 19.21
N SER A 9 13.88 -0.35 19.81
CA SER A 9 12.53 0.06 20.22
C SER A 9 11.99 1.13 19.27
N LEU A 10 10.81 0.89 18.68
CA LEU A 10 10.19 1.78 17.71
C LEU A 10 8.81 2.22 18.19
N LYS A 11 8.51 3.52 18.09
CA LYS A 11 7.14 4.02 18.20
C LYS A 11 6.45 3.82 16.86
N LEU A 12 5.38 3.03 16.85
CA LEU A 12 4.66 2.70 15.62
C LEU A 12 3.58 3.75 15.32
N PRO A 13 3.43 4.20 14.07
CA PRO A 13 2.39 5.14 13.68
C PRO A 13 1.01 4.45 13.69
N PRO A 14 -0.08 5.17 14.02
CA PRO A 14 -1.41 4.59 14.13
C PRO A 14 -1.87 3.95 12.81
N GLU A 15 -1.47 4.48 11.66
CA GLU A 15 -1.84 3.92 10.35
C GLU A 15 -1.27 2.52 10.11
N PHE A 16 -0.09 2.23 10.68
CA PHE A 16 0.49 0.89 10.61
C PHE A 16 -0.20 -0.07 11.57
N ILE A 17 -0.59 0.41 12.75
CA ILE A 17 -1.37 -0.36 13.72
C ILE A 17 -2.75 -0.73 13.13
N GLU A 18 -3.47 0.25 12.60
CA GLU A 18 -4.77 0.03 11.95
C GLU A 18 -4.69 -0.97 10.79
N LEU A 19 -3.60 -0.91 10.00
CA LEU A 19 -3.35 -1.88 8.93
C LEU A 19 -3.20 -3.31 9.49
N CYS A 20 -2.42 -3.46 10.55
CA CYS A 20 -2.17 -4.74 11.21
C CYS A 20 -3.45 -5.31 11.84
N GLU A 21 -4.22 -4.48 12.55
CA GLU A 21 -5.49 -4.85 13.18
C GLU A 21 -6.53 -5.31 12.15
N ARG A 22 -6.66 -4.57 11.04
CA ARG A 22 -7.58 -4.93 9.95
C ARG A 22 -7.29 -6.32 9.40
N ASP A 23 -6.01 -6.65 9.26
CA ASP A 23 -5.55 -7.90 8.64
C ASP A 23 -5.27 -9.00 9.68
N LEU A 24 -5.64 -8.79 10.95
CA LEU A 24 -5.46 -9.72 12.08
C LEU A 24 -4.02 -10.22 12.25
N VAL A 25 -3.05 -9.34 11.98
CA VAL A 25 -1.62 -9.63 12.10
C VAL A 25 -1.01 -8.69 13.13
N THR A 26 0.01 -9.14 13.88
CA THR A 26 0.71 -8.24 14.81
C THR A 26 1.75 -7.41 14.05
N PRO A 27 2.03 -6.16 14.48
CA PRO A 27 3.13 -5.38 13.91
C PRO A 27 4.48 -6.10 13.98
N GLU A 28 4.71 -6.85 15.06
CA GLU A 28 5.91 -7.66 15.23
C GLU A 28 6.05 -8.72 14.13
N THR A 29 4.98 -9.46 13.81
CA THR A 29 4.96 -10.45 12.73
C THR A 29 5.31 -9.82 11.39
N VAL A 30 4.72 -8.67 11.05
CA VAL A 30 4.98 -7.96 9.79
C VAL A 30 6.44 -7.52 9.70
N LEU A 31 6.97 -6.91 10.77
CA LEU A 31 8.33 -6.41 10.80
C LEU A 31 9.35 -7.57 10.74
N ARG A 32 9.12 -8.66 11.48
CA ARG A 32 9.97 -9.85 11.43
C ARG A 32 9.98 -10.50 10.06
N GLY A 33 8.81 -10.63 9.42
CA GLY A 33 8.70 -11.16 8.07
C GLY A 33 9.52 -10.34 7.07
N PHE A 34 9.34 -9.01 7.07
CA PHE A 34 10.09 -8.13 6.18
C PHE A 34 11.61 -8.19 6.39
N ILE A 35 12.07 -8.22 7.65
CA ILE A 35 13.49 -8.37 7.98
C ILE A 35 14.01 -9.73 7.50
N ALA A 36 13.25 -10.81 7.72
CA ALA A 36 13.61 -12.14 7.29
C ALA A 36 13.71 -12.25 5.76
N ASP A 37 12.78 -11.66 5.03
CA ASP A 37 12.78 -11.60 3.56
C ASP A 37 13.99 -10.80 3.04
N LEU A 38 14.21 -9.61 3.59
CA LEU A 38 15.35 -8.76 3.20
C LEU A 38 16.71 -9.43 3.43
N CYS A 39 16.83 -10.21 4.52
CA CYS A 39 18.05 -10.92 4.87
C CYS A 39 18.08 -12.38 4.38
N SER A 40 17.05 -12.83 3.64
CA SER A 40 16.89 -14.21 3.17
C SER A 40 17.05 -15.26 4.29
N LEU A 41 16.47 -14.98 5.46
CA LEU A 41 16.54 -15.84 6.64
C LEU A 41 15.55 -16.98 6.54
N HIS A 42 16.06 -18.21 6.52
CA HIS A 42 15.25 -19.42 6.47
C HIS A 42 15.27 -20.14 7.82
N ASN A 43 14.12 -20.66 8.21
CA ASN A 43 13.95 -21.55 9.34
C ASN A 43 13.65 -22.95 8.80
N TYR A 44 14.67 -23.80 8.72
CA TYR A 44 14.54 -25.16 8.16
C TYR A 44 14.31 -26.18 9.27
N ALA A 45 13.61 -27.28 8.98
CA ALA A 45 13.35 -28.32 9.98
C ALA A 45 14.65 -28.95 10.51
N GLU A 46 15.63 -29.16 9.63
CA GLU A 46 16.96 -29.69 9.95
C GLU A 46 17.88 -28.66 10.61
N ARG A 47 17.56 -27.36 10.52
CA ARG A 47 18.35 -26.26 11.06
C ARG A 47 17.41 -25.15 11.57
N PRO A 48 16.68 -25.42 12.67
CA PRO A 48 15.69 -24.50 13.17
C PRO A 48 16.34 -23.25 13.76
N ARG A 49 15.62 -22.14 13.66
CA ARG A 49 15.96 -20.87 14.30
C ARG A 49 15.12 -20.69 15.57
N ASP A 50 15.73 -20.12 16.59
CA ASP A 50 15.09 -19.77 17.87
C ASP A 50 14.72 -18.29 17.98
N ASP A 51 15.17 -17.46 17.03
CA ASP A 51 14.99 -16.00 17.02
C ASP A 51 13.67 -15.53 16.40
N GLY A 52 12.84 -16.46 15.94
CA GLY A 52 11.50 -16.21 15.39
C GLY A 52 11.49 -15.58 13.99
N TYR A 53 12.62 -15.56 13.28
CA TYR A 53 12.68 -15.08 11.89
C TYR A 53 12.48 -16.22 10.90
N GLN A 54 11.64 -15.98 9.90
CA GLN A 54 11.41 -16.89 8.79
C GLN A 54 10.94 -16.08 7.58
N THR A 55 11.58 -16.28 6.43
CA THR A 55 11.14 -15.69 5.16
C THR A 55 9.76 -16.20 4.78
N ASN A 56 8.97 -15.33 4.16
CA ASN A 56 7.67 -15.67 3.59
C ASN A 56 7.79 -16.34 2.21
N GLY A 57 8.98 -16.30 1.60
CA GLY A 57 9.23 -16.90 0.30
C GLY A 57 10.30 -16.19 -0.52
N SER A 58 10.67 -16.81 -1.65
CA SER A 58 11.70 -16.30 -2.55
C SER A 58 11.26 -15.03 -3.28
N MET A 59 9.97 -14.89 -3.58
CA MET A 59 9.45 -13.71 -4.26
C MET A 59 9.40 -12.51 -3.31
N GLU A 60 8.98 -12.73 -2.08
CA GLU A 60 8.94 -11.73 -1.01
C GLU A 60 10.36 -11.26 -0.66
N SER A 61 11.31 -12.19 -0.57
CA SER A 61 12.74 -11.88 -0.43
C SER A 61 13.25 -10.98 -1.56
N TRP A 62 12.91 -11.30 -2.81
CA TRP A 62 13.28 -10.48 -3.96
C TRP A 62 12.63 -9.09 -3.92
N LEU A 63 11.36 -9.00 -3.55
CA LEU A 63 10.63 -7.73 -3.43
C LEU A 63 11.19 -6.85 -2.31
N ALA A 64 11.47 -7.42 -1.14
CA ALA A 64 12.06 -6.72 0.01
C ALA A 64 13.46 -6.18 -0.33
N PHE A 65 14.30 -7.03 -0.95
CA PHE A 65 15.62 -6.62 -1.43
C PHE A 65 15.54 -5.50 -2.48
N THR A 66 14.62 -5.64 -3.45
CA THR A 66 14.38 -4.63 -4.48
C THR A 66 13.94 -3.30 -3.86
N TYR A 67 13.01 -3.32 -2.90
CA TYR A 67 12.63 -2.13 -2.13
C TYR A 67 13.85 -1.48 -1.44
N TYR A 68 14.64 -2.28 -0.73
CA TYR A 68 15.81 -1.79 0.02
C TYR A 68 16.84 -1.11 -0.88
N GLN A 69 17.12 -1.69 -2.05
CA GLN A 69 17.99 -1.09 -3.06
C GLN A 69 17.40 0.20 -3.64
N ARG A 70 16.11 0.21 -3.98
CA ARG A 70 15.42 1.34 -4.62
C ARG A 70 15.32 2.55 -3.70
N VAL A 71 15.08 2.36 -2.40
CA VAL A 71 15.06 3.48 -1.45
C VAL A 71 16.44 4.12 -1.28
N GLY A 72 17.50 3.35 -1.55
CA GLY A 72 18.87 3.83 -1.54
C GLY A 72 19.57 3.67 -0.19
N TYR A 73 19.09 2.79 0.70
CA TYR A 73 19.72 2.55 2.02
C TYR A 73 21.18 2.08 1.91
N ARG A 74 21.53 1.41 0.80
CA ARG A 74 22.89 0.96 0.51
C ARG A 74 23.84 2.12 0.11
N GLN A 75 23.31 3.27 -0.31
CA GLN A 75 24.15 4.39 -0.73
C GLN A 75 24.56 5.23 0.49
N LYS A 76 25.86 5.48 0.64
CA LYS A 76 26.41 6.33 1.72
C LYS A 76 25.66 7.67 1.76
N ALA A 77 25.41 8.17 2.98
CA ALA A 77 24.88 9.51 3.20
C ALA A 77 25.68 10.53 2.37
N GLY A 78 25.05 11.12 1.35
CA GLY A 78 25.67 12.10 0.44
C GLY A 78 25.71 11.70 -1.04
N ALA A 79 25.45 10.44 -1.40
CA ALA A 79 25.31 10.04 -2.80
C ALA A 79 23.88 10.29 -3.31
N ALA A 80 23.74 10.91 -4.48
CA ALA A 80 22.44 11.14 -5.11
C ALA A 80 21.70 9.81 -5.26
N LYS A 81 20.45 9.75 -4.77
CA LYS A 81 19.62 8.53 -4.87
C LYS A 81 19.62 8.04 -6.33
N PRO A 82 19.80 6.74 -6.56
CA PRO A 82 19.77 6.21 -7.91
C PRO A 82 18.38 6.51 -8.49
N ARG A 83 18.32 7.00 -9.73
CA ARG A 83 17.05 7.27 -10.42
C ARG A 83 16.40 5.92 -10.70
N VAL A 84 15.59 5.47 -9.75
CA VAL A 84 14.83 4.24 -9.88
C VAL A 84 13.87 4.40 -11.06
N PRO A 85 13.79 3.44 -11.99
CA PRO A 85 12.73 3.44 -12.99
C PRO A 85 11.40 3.59 -12.27
N SER A 86 10.56 4.51 -12.75
CA SER A 86 9.17 4.56 -12.30
C SER A 86 8.58 3.14 -12.41
N PRO A 87 7.67 2.72 -11.51
CA PRO A 87 6.90 1.50 -11.72
C PRO A 87 6.40 1.46 -13.16
N PRO A 88 6.36 0.28 -13.81
CA PRO A 88 5.77 0.16 -15.14
C PRO A 88 4.39 0.85 -15.13
N GLN A 89 4.03 1.53 -16.22
CA GLN A 89 2.84 2.40 -16.22
C GLN A 89 1.55 1.67 -15.81
N SER A 90 1.52 0.34 -15.96
CA SER A 90 0.46 -0.55 -15.49
C SER A 90 0.26 -0.59 -13.97
N ASP A 91 1.26 -0.22 -13.18
CA ASP A 91 1.24 -0.18 -11.70
C ASP A 91 1.07 1.24 -11.14
N ARG A 92 0.90 2.26 -11.99
CA ARG A 92 0.50 3.58 -11.49
C ARG A 92 -0.94 3.45 -10.98
N PRO A 93 -1.22 3.72 -9.69
CA PRO A 93 -2.58 3.69 -9.20
C PRO A 93 -3.37 4.74 -10.00
N MET A 94 -4.35 4.29 -10.78
CA MET A 94 -5.20 5.18 -11.54
C MET A 94 -5.87 6.13 -10.54
N MET A 95 -5.63 7.43 -10.72
CA MET A 95 -6.37 8.46 -10.00
C MET A 95 -7.76 8.50 -10.59
N HIS A 96 -8.76 8.13 -9.82
CA HIS A 96 -10.15 8.25 -10.25
C HIS A 96 -10.67 9.63 -9.88
N VAL A 97 -11.39 10.24 -10.81
CA VAL A 97 -12.10 11.50 -10.56
C VAL A 97 -13.44 11.23 -9.90
N TYR A 98 -13.65 11.81 -8.72
CA TYR A 98 -14.91 11.81 -8.00
C TYR A 98 -15.50 13.21 -7.99
N ARG A 99 -16.82 13.31 -8.21
CA ARG A 99 -17.57 14.56 -8.12
C ARG A 99 -18.75 14.43 -7.18
N ARG A 100 -19.06 15.51 -6.48
CA ARG A 100 -20.33 15.67 -5.75
C ARG A 100 -20.85 17.08 -5.95
N ALA A 101 -22.16 17.27 -5.88
CA ALA A 101 -22.72 18.63 -5.87
C ALA A 101 -22.19 19.41 -4.64
N LYS A 102 -21.95 20.72 -4.78
CA LYS A 102 -21.55 21.57 -3.66
C LYS A 102 -22.63 21.54 -2.58
N GLY A 103 -22.23 21.22 -1.35
CA GLY A 103 -23.15 21.02 -0.22
C GLY A 103 -23.86 19.65 -0.19
N GLY A 104 -23.63 18.80 -1.19
CA GLY A 104 -24.10 17.41 -1.20
C GLY A 104 -23.10 16.45 -0.54
N ASP A 105 -23.58 15.29 -0.10
CA ASP A 105 -22.75 14.26 0.54
C ASP A 105 -22.52 13.03 -0.35
N THR A 106 -23.13 12.98 -1.54
CA THR A 106 -23.02 11.83 -2.44
C THR A 106 -21.94 12.04 -3.52
N TRP A 107 -20.96 11.14 -3.56
CA TRP A 107 -19.92 11.09 -4.57
C TRP A 107 -20.31 10.21 -5.77
N HIS A 108 -20.01 10.72 -6.95
CA HIS A 108 -20.18 10.09 -8.25
C HIS A 108 -18.80 9.90 -8.88
N PHE A 109 -18.58 8.77 -9.55
CA PHE A 109 -17.32 8.45 -10.22
C PHE A 109 -17.50 7.94 -11.66
N CYS A 110 -18.75 7.73 -12.11
CA CYS A 110 -19.08 7.36 -13.48
C CYS A 110 -19.62 8.58 -14.23
N ARG A 111 -18.97 8.99 -15.33
CA ARG A 111 -19.41 10.15 -16.12
C ARG A 111 -20.77 9.95 -16.81
N ASN A 112 -21.16 8.71 -17.03
CA ASN A 112 -22.45 8.32 -17.58
C ASN A 112 -23.53 8.11 -16.51
N CYS A 113 -23.26 8.43 -15.24
CA CYS A 113 -24.28 8.44 -14.20
C CYS A 113 -25.29 9.54 -14.48
N SER A 114 -26.59 9.21 -14.39
CA SER A 114 -27.69 10.16 -14.60
C SER A 114 -27.63 11.40 -13.70
N LYS A 115 -27.04 11.25 -12.51
CA LYS A 115 -26.85 12.31 -11.51
C LYS A 115 -25.44 12.91 -11.52
N TRP A 116 -24.64 12.66 -12.55
CA TRP A 116 -23.29 13.19 -12.64
C TRP A 116 -23.29 14.74 -12.60
N PRO A 117 -22.63 15.38 -11.62
CA PRO A 117 -22.63 16.84 -11.52
C PRO A 117 -21.83 17.51 -12.64
N THR A 118 -22.48 18.42 -13.37
CA THR A 118 -21.87 19.19 -14.47
C THR A 118 -21.64 20.67 -14.12
N LYS A 119 -22.30 21.19 -13.09
CA LYS A 119 -22.14 22.57 -12.56
C LYS A 119 -22.15 22.54 -11.03
N ASN A 120 -21.53 23.55 -10.40
CA ASN A 120 -21.51 23.72 -8.93
C ASN A 120 -21.18 22.44 -8.16
N TYR A 121 -20.05 21.82 -8.49
CA TYR A 121 -19.59 20.58 -7.87
C TYR A 121 -18.22 20.74 -7.20
N ASP A 122 -17.96 19.88 -6.23
CA ASP A 122 -16.62 19.59 -5.74
C ASP A 122 -16.06 18.41 -6.55
N GLU A 123 -14.87 18.57 -7.09
CA GLU A 123 -14.12 17.49 -7.75
C GLU A 123 -12.91 17.11 -6.91
N ARG A 124 -12.67 15.82 -6.75
CA ARG A 124 -11.48 15.30 -6.08
C ARG A 124 -10.89 14.13 -6.86
N GLN A 125 -9.57 14.08 -6.91
CA GLN A 125 -8.83 12.97 -7.50
C GLN A 125 -8.28 12.10 -6.38
N TYR A 126 -8.69 10.84 -6.36
CA TYR A 126 -8.22 9.91 -5.34
C TYR A 126 -7.71 8.61 -5.95
N LYS A 127 -6.69 8.03 -5.31
CA LYS A 127 -6.19 6.68 -5.63
C LYS A 127 -7.18 5.57 -5.27
N ARG A 128 -8.05 5.82 -4.29
CA ARG A 128 -9.13 4.94 -3.79
C ARG A 128 -10.29 5.81 -3.30
N LEU A 129 -11.48 5.22 -3.11
CA LEU A 129 -12.68 5.93 -2.64
C LEU A 129 -12.40 7.01 -1.57
N PRO A 130 -13.10 8.16 -1.61
CA PRO A 130 -13.08 9.12 -0.52
C PRO A 130 -13.47 8.44 0.80
N ARG A 131 -12.71 8.70 1.88
CA ARG A 131 -12.98 8.13 3.22
C ARG A 131 -14.28 8.65 3.86
N SER A 132 -14.89 9.69 3.29
CA SER A 132 -16.10 10.33 3.80
C SER A 132 -17.09 10.66 2.69
N GLY A 133 -18.37 10.54 3.02
CA GLY A 133 -19.51 10.75 2.11
C GLY A 133 -20.08 9.45 1.54
N GLN A 134 -21.32 9.51 1.07
CA GLN A 134 -22.03 8.38 0.48
C GLN A 134 -21.62 8.18 -0.98
N LEU A 135 -21.56 6.93 -1.46
CA LEU A 135 -21.41 6.67 -2.88
C LEU A 135 -22.77 6.56 -3.56
N CYS A 136 -22.85 7.09 -4.78
CA CYS A 136 -24.03 6.92 -5.61
C CYS A 136 -24.25 5.43 -5.95
N ASN A 137 -25.44 4.91 -5.64
CA ASN A 137 -25.82 3.52 -5.93
C ASN A 137 -25.80 3.18 -7.43
N GLU A 138 -26.13 4.14 -8.30
CA GLU A 138 -26.05 3.97 -9.75
C GLU A 138 -24.60 3.78 -10.20
N CYS A 139 -23.66 4.56 -9.65
CA CYS A 139 -22.24 4.40 -9.96
C CYS A 139 -21.72 3.05 -9.46
N ARG A 140 -22.11 2.63 -8.25
CA ARG A 140 -21.75 1.30 -7.70
C ARG A 140 -22.26 0.17 -8.58
N SER A 141 -23.52 0.25 -9.01
CA SER A 141 -24.11 -0.76 -9.90
C SER A 141 -23.45 -0.76 -11.28
N GLY A 142 -23.16 0.42 -11.84
CA GLY A 142 -22.47 0.54 -13.12
C GLY A 142 -21.05 -0.04 -13.09
N GLU A 143 -20.33 0.12 -11.98
CA GLU A 143 -19.00 -0.47 -11.79
C GLU A 143 -19.07 -1.99 -11.69
N ALA A 144 -19.99 -2.53 -10.88
CA ALA A 144 -20.18 -3.97 -10.74
C ALA A 144 -20.52 -4.64 -12.08
N ASN A 145 -21.21 -3.91 -12.97
CA ASN A 145 -21.60 -4.37 -14.30
C ASN A 145 -20.62 -3.97 -15.42
N ASN A 146 -19.45 -3.40 -15.10
CA ASN A 146 -18.47 -2.89 -16.08
C ASN A 146 -19.02 -1.84 -17.09
N HIS A 147 -20.11 -1.16 -16.73
CA HIS A 147 -20.76 -0.11 -17.54
C HIS A 147 -20.38 1.31 -17.10
N CYS A 148 -19.51 1.45 -16.09
CA CYS A 148 -19.09 2.75 -15.58
C CYS A 148 -18.00 3.40 -16.45
N GLN A 149 -18.27 4.59 -16.98
CA GLN A 149 -17.26 5.38 -17.70
C GLN A 149 -16.47 6.26 -16.74
N LYS A 150 -15.44 5.68 -16.11
CA LYS A 150 -14.51 6.40 -15.23
C LYS A 150 -13.65 7.42 -16.00
N ARG A 151 -13.03 8.33 -15.27
CA ARG A 151 -12.09 9.34 -15.78
C ARG A 151 -10.81 9.30 -14.99
#